data_AF-A0A832GDI0-F1
#
_entry.id   AF-A0A832GDI0-F1
#
_cell.length_a   1.000
_cell.length_b   1.000
_cell.length_c   1.000
_cell.angle_alpha   90.00
_cell.angle_beta   90.00
_cell.angle_gamma   90.00
#
_symmetry.space_group_name_H-M   'P 1'
#
loop_
_entity.id
_entity.type
_entity.pdbx_description
1 polymer ?
#
loop_
_entity_poly.entity_id
_entity_poly.type
_entity_poly.pdbx_seq_one_letter_code
_entity_poly.pdbx_strand_id
1 'polypeptide(L)'
;MSRLVSELRDVLSRLLAEHEGLYAAVEAHLAAMRKLDVQGMDRSARQQAAARLRINQLEQRRRLLVQQTQAALRLGGPPALSAIAQAVPDQAAALLDLRDRLRNAAARISRASAISARLAGAIMGHLNTVVRLVAGAVEQAGLYTRSGNPQVSGSIGIMEAVG
;
A
#
# COMPACT_ATOMS: atom_id res chain seq x y z
N MET A 1 27.72 27.17 5.14
CA MET A 1 26.33 27.36 4.63
C MET A 1 26.00 26.44 3.47
N SER A 2 26.76 26.45 2.36
CA SER A 2 26.56 25.53 1.21
C SER A 2 26.39 24.05 1.61
N ARG A 3 27.14 23.59 2.61
CA ARG A 3 27.05 22.23 3.15
C ARG A 3 25.65 21.84 3.67
N LEU A 4 25.00 22.68 4.49
CA LEU A 4 23.67 22.35 5.06
C LEU A 4 22.59 22.25 3.97
N VAL A 5 22.65 23.16 2.99
CA VAL A 5 21.72 23.14 1.85
C VAL A 5 21.97 21.92 0.96
N SER A 6 23.24 21.55 0.74
CA SER A 6 23.58 20.31 0.03
C SER A 6 23.07 19.07 0.76
N GLU A 7 23.30 18.98 2.08
CA GLU A 7 22.82 17.85 2.88
C GLU A 7 21.28 17.76 2.87
N LEU A 8 20.57 18.89 2.91
CA LEU A 8 19.11 18.94 2.78
C LEU A 8 18.66 18.41 1.41
N ARG A 9 19.33 18.84 0.32
CA ARG A 9 19.05 18.34 -1.04
C ARG A 9 19.27 16.84 -1.16
N ASP A 10 20.34 16.32 -0.55
CA ASP A 10 20.64 14.89 -0.57
C ASP A 10 19.58 14.09 0.19
N VAL A 11 19.11 14.59 1.34
CA VAL A 11 18.00 13.97 2.09
C VAL A 11 16.69 14.00 1.30
N LEU A 12 16.36 15.12 0.64
CA LEU A 12 15.18 15.22 -0.21
C LEU A 12 15.24 14.25 -1.40
N SER A 13 16.42 14.09 -2.01
CA SER A 13 16.63 13.16 -3.13
C SER A 13 16.48 11.70 -2.68
N ARG A 14 17.02 11.34 -1.50
CA ARG A 14 16.83 10.02 -0.91
C ARG A 14 15.37 9.75 -0.52
N LEU A 15 14.68 10.75 0.03
CA LEU A 15 13.25 10.66 0.30
C LEU A 15 12.48 10.34 -0.99
N LEU A 16 12.80 11.02 -2.09
CA LEU A 16 12.14 10.78 -3.35
C LEU A 16 12.37 9.35 -3.85
N ALA A 17 13.61 8.85 -3.78
CA ALA A 17 13.94 7.48 -4.16
C ALA A 17 13.14 6.45 -3.32
N GLU A 18 13.02 6.67 -2.01
CA GLU A 18 12.23 5.79 -1.14
C GLU A 18 10.72 5.85 -1.43
N HIS A 19 10.18 7.02 -1.80
CA HIS A 19 8.79 7.13 -2.23
C HIS A 19 8.53 6.41 -3.55
N GLU A 20 9.41 6.54 -4.54
CA GLU A 20 9.30 5.79 -5.80
C GLU A 20 9.43 4.28 -5.55
N GLY A 21 10.32 3.86 -4.64
CA GLY A 21 10.43 2.46 -4.20
C GLY A 21 9.16 1.95 -3.51
N LEU A 22 8.56 2.77 -2.64
CA LEU A 22 7.27 2.45 -2.01
C LEU A 22 6.16 2.34 -3.06
N TYR A 23 6.12 3.25 -4.04
CA TYR A 23 5.15 3.20 -5.13
C TYR A 23 5.28 1.90 -5.93
N ALA A 24 6.50 1.51 -6.31
CA ALA A 24 6.75 0.25 -7.01
C ALA A 24 6.30 -0.97 -6.18
N ALA A 25 6.52 -0.97 -4.87
CA ALA A 25 6.06 -2.05 -3.99
C ALA A 25 4.52 -2.11 -3.86
N VAL A 26 3.83 -0.97 -3.94
CA VAL A 26 2.35 -0.93 -3.98
C VAL A 26 1.82 -1.48 -5.30
N GLU A 27 2.42 -1.10 -6.43
CA GLU A 27 2.05 -1.65 -7.75
C GLU A 27 2.34 -3.16 -7.83
N ALA A 28 3.45 -3.63 -7.27
CA ALA A 28 3.76 -5.05 -7.18
C ALA A 28 2.74 -5.82 -6.34
N HIS A 29 2.31 -5.25 -5.21
CA HIS A 29 1.24 -5.82 -4.39
C HIS A 29 -0.09 -5.92 -5.15
N LEU A 30 -0.44 -4.87 -5.92
CA LEU A 30 -1.62 -4.86 -6.78
C LEU A 30 -1.55 -5.93 -7.87
N ALA A 31 -0.40 -6.07 -8.51
CA ALA A 31 -0.17 -7.10 -9.53
C ALA A 31 -0.27 -8.52 -8.94
N ALA A 32 0.26 -8.74 -7.72
CA ALA A 32 0.15 -10.02 -7.02
C ALA A 32 -1.30 -10.35 -6.67
N MET A 33 -2.09 -9.38 -6.18
CA MET A 33 -3.52 -9.56 -5.92
C MET A 33 -4.29 -9.99 -7.17
N ARG A 34 -4.03 -9.36 -8.32
CA ARG A 34 -4.67 -9.72 -9.60
C ARG A 34 -4.39 -11.16 -10.03
N LYS A 35 -3.25 -11.71 -9.63
CA LYS A 35 -2.82 -13.09 -9.93
C LYS A 35 -3.13 -14.08 -8.80
N LEU A 36 -3.73 -13.62 -7.70
CA LEU A 36 -3.92 -14.38 -6.46
C LEU A 36 -2.60 -14.97 -5.92
N ASP A 37 -1.48 -14.29 -6.17
CA ASP A 37 -0.15 -14.71 -5.72
C ASP A 37 0.08 -14.28 -4.26
N VAL A 38 -0.24 -15.17 -3.32
CA VAL A 38 -0.12 -14.91 -1.87
C VAL A 38 1.31 -14.61 -1.45
N GLN A 39 2.29 -15.29 -2.04
CA GLN A 39 3.70 -15.06 -1.71
C GLN A 39 4.18 -13.70 -2.24
N GLY A 40 3.74 -13.32 -3.44
CA GLY A 40 3.97 -12.00 -4.02
C GLY A 40 3.34 -10.88 -3.19
N MET A 41 2.14 -11.11 -2.65
CA MET A 41 1.47 -10.16 -1.75
C MET A 41 2.28 -9.94 -0.47
N ASP A 42 2.66 -11.01 0.25
CA ASP A 42 3.43 -10.91 1.49
C ASP A 42 4.81 -10.25 1.27
N ARG A 43 5.52 -10.64 0.20
CA ARG A 43 6.81 -10.02 -0.16
C ARG A 43 6.67 -8.51 -0.37
N SER A 44 5.66 -8.11 -1.14
CA SER A 44 5.42 -6.69 -1.44
C SER A 44 4.99 -5.91 -0.18
N ALA A 45 4.19 -6.52 0.71
CA ALA A 45 3.80 -5.92 1.98
C ALA A 45 5.02 -5.65 2.89
N ARG A 46 5.96 -6.60 2.98
CA ARG A 46 7.22 -6.42 3.73
C ARG A 46 8.07 -5.29 3.16
N GLN A 47 8.16 -5.20 1.83
CA GLN A 47 8.86 -4.10 1.15
C GLN A 47 8.23 -2.74 1.46
N GLN A 48 6.89 -2.65 1.45
CA GLN A 48 6.17 -1.42 1.82
C GLN A 48 6.45 -1.01 3.27
N ALA A 49 6.42 -1.96 4.21
CA ALA A 49 6.70 -1.69 5.62
C ALA A 49 8.14 -1.17 5.82
N ALA A 50 9.12 -1.81 5.17
CA ALA A 50 10.51 -1.38 5.23
C ALA A 50 10.72 0.02 4.62
N ALA A 51 10.08 0.32 3.48
CA ALA A 51 10.15 1.64 2.85
C ALA A 51 9.53 2.73 3.74
N ARG A 52 8.37 2.47 4.36
CA ARG A 52 7.72 3.42 5.29
C ARG A 52 8.62 3.75 6.48
N LEU A 53 9.33 2.76 7.03
CA LEU A 53 10.27 3.00 8.12
C LEU A 53 11.42 3.93 7.69
N ARG A 54 12.03 3.68 6.52
CA ARG A 54 13.10 4.53 5.98
C ARG A 54 12.62 5.94 5.66
N ILE A 55 11.41 6.08 5.08
CA ILE A 55 10.78 7.38 4.84
C ILE A 55 10.61 8.16 6.15
N ASN A 56 10.10 7.51 7.21
CA ASN A 56 9.92 8.18 8.50
C ASN A 56 11.25 8.68 9.09
N GLN A 57 12.31 7.88 9.03
CA GLN A 57 13.65 8.28 9.49
C GLN A 57 14.19 9.47 8.70
N LEU A 58 14.06 9.44 7.36
CA LEU A 58 14.51 10.52 6.50
C LEU A 58 13.67 11.80 6.69
N GLU A 59 12.36 11.69 6.95
CA GLU A 59 11.50 12.84 7.24
C GLU A 59 11.88 13.53 8.55
N GLN A 60 12.19 12.77 9.60
CA GLN A 60 12.71 13.33 10.84
C GLN A 60 14.00 14.10 10.59
N ARG A 61 14.94 13.51 9.83
CA ARG A 61 16.19 14.18 9.44
C ARG A 61 15.94 15.44 8.60
N ARG A 62 15.01 15.40 7.64
CA ARG A 62 14.63 16.55 6.82
C ARG A 62 14.12 17.70 7.69
N ARG A 63 13.24 17.42 8.66
CA ARG A 63 12.69 18.45 9.57
C ARG A 63 13.80 19.13 10.37
N LEU A 64 14.73 18.35 10.92
CA LEU A 64 15.88 18.88 11.65
C LEU A 64 16.79 19.75 10.75
N LEU A 65 17.12 19.28 9.55
CA LEU A 65 17.94 20.04 8.60
C LEU A 65 17.26 21.34 8.15
N VAL A 66 15.94 21.33 7.93
CA VAL A 66 15.18 22.55 7.62
C VAL A 66 15.29 23.56 8.76
N GLN A 67 15.08 23.13 10.01
CA GLN A 67 15.20 24.01 11.18
C GLN A 67 16.62 24.58 11.32
N GLN A 68 17.65 23.73 11.21
CA GLN A 68 19.05 24.14 11.30
C GLN A 68 19.43 25.11 10.18
N THR A 69 19.00 24.83 8.94
CA THR A 69 19.28 25.70 7.78
C THR A 69 18.57 27.03 7.95
N GLN A 70 17.34 27.04 8.45
CA GLN A 70 16.59 28.27 8.69
C GLN A 70 17.25 29.13 9.78
N ALA A 71 17.67 28.52 10.88
CA ALA A 71 18.39 29.20 11.95
C ALA A 71 19.73 29.78 11.46
N ALA A 72 20.47 29.01 10.64
CA ALA A 72 21.72 29.48 10.04
C ALA A 72 21.52 30.68 9.10
N LEU A 73 20.41 30.71 8.36
CA LEU A 73 20.03 31.82 7.48
C LEU A 73 19.33 32.97 8.21
N ARG A 74 19.13 32.86 9.54
CA ARG A 74 18.40 33.84 10.37
C ARG A 74 17.00 34.18 9.83
N LEU A 75 16.34 33.22 9.17
CA LEU A 75 14.99 33.44 8.66
C LEU A 75 13.99 33.29 9.80
N GLY A 76 13.18 34.32 10.01
CA GLY A 76 12.07 34.28 10.97
C GLY A 76 10.90 33.42 10.49
N GLY A 77 9.99 33.09 11.41
CA GLY A 77 8.74 32.38 11.11
C GLY A 77 8.86 30.84 11.14
N PRO A 78 7.78 30.13 10.75
CA PRO A 78 7.73 28.67 10.82
C PRO A 78 8.66 28.00 9.80
N PRO A 79 9.20 26.79 10.12
CA PRO A 79 10.14 26.06 9.26
C PRO A 79 9.56 25.77 7.88
N ALA A 80 10.04 26.46 6.84
CA ALA A 80 9.51 26.35 5.49
C ALA A 80 10.61 26.19 4.42
N LEU A 81 10.48 25.16 3.58
CA LEU A 81 11.41 24.92 2.46
C LEU A 81 11.38 26.06 1.42
N SER A 82 10.23 26.71 1.24
CA SER A 82 10.10 27.88 0.35
C SER A 82 10.89 29.08 0.83
N ALA A 83 10.93 29.34 2.14
CA ALA A 83 11.71 30.44 2.72
C ALA A 83 13.22 30.19 2.53
N ILE A 84 13.67 28.94 2.70
CA ILE A 84 15.06 28.55 2.43
C ILE A 84 15.39 28.72 0.95
N ALA A 85 14.51 28.31 0.04
CA ALA A 85 14.71 28.47 -1.40
C ALA A 85 14.83 29.94 -1.82
N GLN A 86 14.01 30.83 -1.25
CA GLN A 86 14.10 32.27 -1.52
C GLN A 86 15.44 32.88 -1.03
N ALA A 87 15.95 32.40 0.10
CA ALA A 87 17.21 32.87 0.67
C ALA A 87 18.46 32.32 -0.03
N VAL A 88 18.33 31.29 -0.88
CA VAL A 88 19.43 30.65 -1.62
C VAL A 88 19.05 30.49 -3.10
N PRO A 89 19.05 31.59 -3.89
CA PRO A 89 18.55 31.59 -5.26
C PRO A 89 19.19 30.53 -6.17
N ASP A 90 20.51 30.33 -6.04
CA ASP A 90 21.28 29.38 -6.86
C ASP A 90 20.80 27.93 -6.73
N GLN A 91 20.16 27.58 -5.60
CA GLN A 91 19.67 26.23 -5.31
C GLN A 91 18.14 26.16 -5.28
N ALA A 92 17.45 27.30 -5.44
CA ALA A 92 16.01 27.41 -5.29
C ALA A 92 15.26 26.46 -6.23
N ALA A 93 15.63 26.46 -7.51
CA ALA A 93 15.00 25.63 -8.53
C ALA A 93 15.10 24.14 -8.19
N ALA A 94 16.27 23.67 -7.77
CA ALA A 94 16.50 22.27 -7.42
C ALA A 94 15.69 21.84 -6.18
N LEU A 95 15.62 22.69 -5.15
CA LEU A 95 14.85 22.38 -3.93
C LEU A 95 13.34 22.36 -4.20
N LEU A 96 12.85 23.28 -5.02
CA LEU A 96 11.43 23.36 -5.37
C LEU A 96 11.01 22.20 -6.30
N ASP A 97 11.85 21.82 -7.26
CA ASP A 97 11.62 20.63 -8.09
C ASP A 97 11.49 19.36 -7.23
N LEU A 98 12.42 19.13 -6.31
CA LEU A 98 12.38 17.98 -5.41
C LEU A 98 11.12 17.97 -4.55
N ARG A 99 10.68 19.12 -4.05
CA ARG A 99 9.42 19.25 -3.30
C ARG A 99 8.22 18.84 -4.14
N ASP A 100 8.14 19.33 -5.37
CA ASP A 100 6.98 19.08 -6.22
C ASP A 100 6.96 17.62 -6.72
N ARG A 101 8.14 17.04 -6.99
CA ARG A 101 8.28 15.60 -7.26
C ARG A 101 7.88 14.74 -6.06
N LEU A 102 8.26 15.10 -4.84
CA LEU A 102 7.83 14.41 -3.63
C LEU A 102 6.31 14.45 -3.44
N ARG A 103 5.69 15.61 -3.68
CA ARG A 103 4.22 15.74 -3.65
C ARG A 103 3.55 14.85 -4.68
N ASN A 104 4.08 14.82 -5.91
CA ASN A 104 3.57 13.98 -6.98
C ASN A 104 3.71 12.49 -6.65
N ALA A 105 4.85 12.07 -6.09
CA ALA A 105 5.07 10.69 -5.65
C ALA A 105 4.10 10.30 -4.53
N ALA A 106 3.92 11.15 -3.51
CA ALA A 106 2.94 10.92 -2.44
C ALA A 106 1.51 10.79 -2.96
N ALA A 107 1.11 11.64 -3.92
CA ALA A 107 -0.21 11.56 -4.55
C ALA A 107 -0.39 10.24 -5.34
N ARG A 108 0.64 9.78 -6.06
CA ARG A 108 0.63 8.49 -6.78
C ARG A 108 0.48 7.31 -5.82
N ILE A 109 1.25 7.28 -4.73
CA ILE A 109 1.17 6.25 -3.68
C ILE A 109 -0.23 6.22 -3.07
N SER A 110 -0.80 7.37 -2.74
CA SER A 110 -2.15 7.47 -2.17
C SER A 110 -3.21 6.86 -3.10
N ARG A 111 -3.18 7.24 -4.39
CA ARG A 111 -4.10 6.68 -5.40
C ARG A 111 -3.95 5.16 -5.55
N ALA A 112 -2.72 4.67 -5.71
CA ALA A 112 -2.47 3.24 -5.86
C ALA A 112 -2.87 2.44 -4.61
N SER A 113 -2.63 3.00 -3.42
CA SER A 113 -3.04 2.38 -2.15
C SER A 113 -4.56 2.29 -2.02
N ALA A 114 -5.30 3.33 -2.43
CA ALA A 114 -6.76 3.32 -2.44
C ALA A 114 -7.31 2.26 -3.40
N ILE A 115 -6.73 2.14 -4.60
CA ILE A 115 -7.08 1.08 -5.57
C ILE A 115 -6.79 -0.30 -4.97
N SER A 116 -5.61 -0.48 -4.37
CA SER A 116 -5.21 -1.73 -3.72
C SER A 116 -6.21 -2.12 -2.61
N ALA A 117 -6.63 -1.17 -1.77
CA ALA A 117 -7.59 -1.42 -0.70
C ALA A 117 -8.97 -1.83 -1.26
N ARG A 118 -9.45 -1.17 -2.32
CA ARG A 118 -10.71 -1.51 -2.98
C ARG A 118 -10.68 -2.90 -3.60
N LEU A 119 -9.57 -3.26 -4.27
CA LEU A 119 -9.40 -4.59 -4.84
C LEU A 119 -9.38 -5.68 -3.75
N ALA A 120 -8.61 -5.45 -2.68
CA ALA A 120 -8.57 -6.38 -1.55
C ALA A 120 -9.96 -6.60 -0.94
N GLY A 121 -10.74 -5.52 -0.75
CA GLY A 121 -12.12 -5.62 -0.27
C GLY A 121 -13.02 -6.45 -1.19
N ALA A 122 -12.91 -6.27 -2.50
CA ALA A 122 -13.68 -7.05 -3.48
C ALA A 122 -13.30 -8.55 -3.46
N ILE A 123 -12.00 -8.86 -3.42
CA ILE A 123 -11.50 -10.25 -3.35
C ILE A 123 -12.01 -10.94 -2.08
N MET A 124 -11.89 -10.28 -0.92
CA MET A 124 -12.35 -10.83 0.36
C MET A 124 -13.87 -11.04 0.38
N GLY A 125 -14.64 -10.13 -0.22
CA GLY A 125 -16.09 -10.27 -0.37
C GLY A 125 -16.46 -11.51 -1.20
N HIS A 126 -15.75 -11.77 -2.29
CA HIS A 126 -15.98 -12.95 -3.13
C HIS A 126 -15.58 -14.24 -2.40
N LEU A 127 -14.42 -14.26 -1.75
CA LEU A 127 -13.96 -15.43 -0.97
C LEU A 127 -14.94 -15.78 0.16
N ASN A 128 -15.47 -14.79 0.87
CA ASN A 128 -16.47 -15.01 1.91
C ASN A 128 -17.75 -15.65 1.35
N THR A 129 -18.17 -15.23 0.15
CA THR A 129 -19.31 -15.82 -0.55
C THR A 129 -19.04 -17.28 -0.93
N VAL A 130 -17.87 -17.58 -1.51
CA VAL A 130 -17.47 -18.94 -1.89
C VAL A 130 -17.40 -19.86 -0.68
N VAL A 131 -16.77 -19.40 0.41
CA VAL A 131 -16.68 -20.18 1.66
C VAL A 131 -18.06 -20.49 2.22
N ARG A 132 -18.98 -19.52 2.19
CA ARG A 132 -20.37 -19.73 2.64
C ARG A 132 -21.12 -20.75 1.77
N LEU A 133 -20.91 -20.72 0.45
CA LEU A 133 -21.50 -21.70 -0.46
C LEU A 133 -20.94 -23.11 -0.22
N VAL A 134 -19.63 -23.25 -0.03
CA VAL A 134 -19.01 -24.54 0.31
C VAL A 134 -19.53 -25.05 1.66
N ALA A 135 -19.61 -24.19 2.67
CA ALA A 135 -20.16 -24.56 3.97
C ALA A 135 -21.61 -25.05 3.87
N GLY A 136 -22.47 -24.34 3.14
CA GLY A 136 -23.85 -24.77 2.91
C GLY A 136 -23.97 -26.08 2.12
N ALA A 137 -23.10 -26.30 1.14
CA ALA A 137 -23.07 -27.56 0.38
C ALA A 137 -22.61 -28.74 1.25
N VAL A 138 -21.63 -28.53 2.14
CA VAL A 138 -21.17 -29.55 3.09
C VAL A 138 -22.24 -29.86 4.14
N GLU A 139 -22.98 -28.85 4.63
CA GLU A 139 -24.13 -29.05 5.52
C GLU A 139 -25.26 -29.86 4.85
N GLN A 140 -25.52 -29.62 3.55
CA GLN A 140 -26.52 -30.38 2.78
C GLN A 140 -26.06 -31.77 2.35
N ALA A 141 -24.76 -31.98 2.21
CA ALA A 141 -24.15 -33.29 1.91
C ALA A 141 -23.97 -34.17 3.16
N GLY A 142 -24.42 -33.70 4.33
CA GLY A 142 -24.47 -34.51 5.54
C GLY A 142 -25.31 -35.75 5.30
N LEU A 143 -24.66 -36.93 5.31
CA LEU A 143 -25.32 -38.23 5.21
C LEU A 143 -26.36 -38.45 6.31
N TYR A 144 -26.38 -37.62 7.35
CA TYR A 144 -27.28 -37.72 8.49
C TYR A 144 -27.94 -36.37 8.77
N THR A 145 -29.24 -36.39 9.06
CA THR A 145 -29.97 -35.24 9.58
C THR A 145 -29.42 -34.82 10.95
N ARG A 146 -29.79 -33.63 11.42
CA ARG A 146 -29.47 -33.15 12.78
C ARG A 146 -29.98 -34.09 13.90
N SER A 147 -30.91 -35.01 13.60
CA SER A 147 -31.40 -36.07 14.48
C SER A 147 -30.71 -37.43 14.31
N GLY A 148 -29.66 -37.52 13.48
CA GLY A 148 -28.88 -38.74 13.28
C GLY A 148 -29.50 -39.76 12.30
N ASN A 149 -30.52 -39.38 11.53
CA ASN A 149 -31.15 -40.28 10.56
C ASN A 149 -30.48 -40.15 9.18
N PRO A 150 -30.16 -41.26 8.49
CA PRO A 150 -29.51 -41.20 7.20
C PRO A 150 -30.41 -40.50 6.16
N GLN A 151 -29.86 -39.53 5.43
CA GLN A 151 -30.57 -38.79 4.40
C GLN A 151 -30.52 -39.58 3.09
N VAL A 152 -31.45 -40.52 2.91
CA VAL A 152 -31.52 -41.34 1.69
C VAL A 152 -32.08 -40.48 0.56
N SER A 153 -31.23 -40.14 -0.41
CA SER A 153 -31.69 -39.57 -1.68
C SER A 153 -32.63 -40.59 -2.32
N GLY A 154 -33.91 -40.24 -2.47
CA GLY A 154 -34.91 -41.14 -3.03
C GLY A 154 -34.41 -41.71 -4.36
N SER A 155 -34.30 -43.03 -4.43
CA SER A 155 -33.98 -43.74 -5.66
C SER A 155 -34.94 -43.30 -6.75
N ILE A 156 -34.41 -42.80 -7.86
CA ILE A 156 -35.14 -42.62 -9.11
C ILE A 156 -35.79 -43.97 -9.42
N GLY A 157 -37.12 -44.03 -9.29
CA GLY A 157 -37.91 -45.22 -9.54
C GLY A 157 -37.66 -45.70 -10.97
N ILE A 158 -36.95 -46.82 -11.06
CA ILE A 158 -36.84 -47.61 -12.28
C ILE A 158 -38.26 -48.07 -12.63
N MET A 159 -38.69 -47.71 -13.83
CA MET A 159 -39.86 -48.24 -14.54
C MET A 159 -40.04 -49.74 -14.26
N GLU A 160 -41.10 -50.10 -13.54
CA GLU A 160 -41.72 -51.42 -13.70
C GLU A 160 -42.51 -51.39 -15.01
N ALA A 161 -41.87 -51.83 -16.08
CA ALA A 161 -42.56 -52.61 -17.09
C ALA A 161 -42.64 -54.05 -16.56
N VAL A 162 -43.83 -54.67 -16.59
CA VAL A 162 -44.18 -56.04 -17.06
C VAL A 162 -45.55 -56.41 -16.48
N GLY A 163 -46.52 -56.76 -17.34
CA GLY A 163 -47.71 -57.55 -16.98
C GLY A 163 -49.04 -56.99 -17.46
#